data_AF-A0A838CVP0-F1
#
_entry.id   AF-A0A838CVP0-F1
#
_cell.length_a   1.000
_cell.length_b   1.000
_cell.length_c   1.000
_cell.angle_alpha   90.00
_cell.angle_beta   90.00
_cell.angle_gamma   90.00
#
_symmetry.space_group_name_H-M   'P 1'
#
loop_
_entity.id
_entity.type
_entity.pdbx_description
1 polymer ?
#
loop_
_entity_poly.entity_id
_entity_poly.type
_entity_poly.pdbx_seq_one_letter_code
_entity_poly.pdbx_strand_id
1 'polypeptide(L)' 'MFVGLFLLAIGIWGIVSPYTMWLIGDSWRSSVDAEGPSTFYKYSSRVISVILIVIGMIGIIDAFN' A
#
# COMPACT_ATOMS: atom_id res chain seq x y z
N MET A 1 -1.72 -14.72 11.34
CA MET A 1 -2.06 -15.24 9.99
C MET A 1 -2.97 -14.31 9.17
N PHE A 2 -4.28 -14.18 9.45
CA PHE A 2 -5.21 -13.42 8.58
C PHE A 2 -4.83 -11.95 8.36
N VAL A 3 -4.41 -11.26 9.43
CA VAL A 3 -3.90 -9.88 9.34
C VAL A 3 -2.65 -9.81 8.46
N GLY A 4 -1.74 -10.78 8.57
CA GLY A 4 -0.53 -10.82 7.74
C GLY A 4 -0.83 -11.03 6.26
N LEU A 5 -1.81 -11.89 5.94
CA LEU A 5 -2.29 -12.07 4.55
C LEU A 5 -2.92 -10.79 3.99
N PHE A 6 -3.70 -10.08 4.81
CA PHE A 6 -4.30 -8.81 4.43
C PHE A 6 -3.23 -7.73 4.16
N LEU A 7 -2.23 -7.61 5.03
CA LEU A 7 -1.12 -6.67 4.87
C LEU A 7 -0.29 -6.98 3.61
N LEU A 8 -0.05 -8.27 3.32
CA LEU A 8 0.59 -8.70 2.07
C LEU A 8 -0.22 -8.30 0.84
N ALA A 9 -1.54 -8.56 0.85
CA ALA A 9 -2.41 -8.22 -0.28
C ALA A 9 -2.41 -6.71 -0.55
N ILE A 10 -2.54 -5.89 0.50
CA ILE A 10 -2.51 -4.42 0.37
C ILE A 10 -1.12 -3.94 -0.08
N GLY A 11 -0.04 -4.48 0.47
CA GLY A 11 1.31 -4.09 0.09
C GLY A 11 1.61 -4.45 -1.38
N ILE A 12 1.25 -5.65 -1.83
CA ILE A 12 1.40 -6.02 -3.25
C ILE A 12 0.59 -5.07 -4.13
N TRP A 13 -0.66 -4.80 -3.75
CA TRP A 13 -1.54 -3.90 -4.49
C TRP A 13 -0.99 -2.48 -4.58
N GLY A 14 -0.41 -1.93 -3.50
CA GLY A 14 0.19 -0.60 -3.48
C GLY A 14 1.45 -0.44 -4.33
N ILE A 15 2.17 -1.54 -4.58
CA ILE A 15 3.28 -1.58 -5.53
C ILE A 15 2.75 -1.59 -6.98
N VAL A 16 1.77 -2.45 -7.26
CA VAL A 16 1.23 -2.68 -8.60
C VAL A 16 0.45 -1.45 -9.10
N SER A 17 -0.40 -0.87 -8.25
CA SER A 17 -1.23 0.27 -8.61
C SER A 17 -1.25 1.35 -7.52
N PRO A 18 -0.19 2.18 -7.43
CA PRO A 18 -0.19 3.35 -6.56
C PRO A 18 -1.27 4.36 -6.96
N TYR A 19 -1.69 4.36 -8.23
CA TYR A 19 -2.79 5.19 -8.73
C TYR A 19 -4.12 4.83 -8.07
N THR A 20 -4.44 3.53 -7.97
CA THR A 20 -5.70 3.12 -7.33
C THR A 20 -5.68 3.39 -5.82
N MET A 21 -4.53 3.21 -5.16
CA MET A 21 -4.37 3.61 -3.75
C MET A 21 -4.61 5.11 -3.54
N TRP A 22 -4.04 5.95 -4.41
CA TRP A 22 -4.28 7.38 -4.40
C TRP A 22 -5.76 7.71 -4.65
N LEU A 23 -6.36 7.06 -5.64
CA LEU A 23 -7.75 7.26 -6.00
C LEU A 23 -8.71 6.99 -4.85
N ILE A 24 -8.42 6.00 -4.00
CA ILE A 24 -9.28 5.63 -2.86
C ILE A 24 -8.96 6.47 -1.62
N GLY A 25 -7.68 6.76 -1.36
CA GLY A 25 -7.24 7.33 -0.08
C GLY A 25 -7.02 8.84 -0.07
N ASP A 26 -6.59 9.44 -1.18
CA ASP A 26 -6.04 10.80 -1.19
C ASP A 26 -6.56 11.67 -2.34
N SER A 27 -7.29 11.08 -3.30
CA SER A 27 -7.91 11.79 -4.42
C SER A 27 -8.92 12.86 -3.97
N TRP A 28 -9.70 12.59 -2.93
CA TRP A 28 -10.66 13.51 -2.32
C TRP A 28 -10.05 14.76 -1.70
N ARG A 29 -8.76 14.70 -1.35
CA ARG A 29 -8.02 15.78 -0.70
C ARG A 29 -7.17 16.56 -1.68
N SER A 30 -6.81 15.91 -2.78
CA SER A 30 -6.17 16.53 -3.93
C SER A 30 -7.23 17.40 -4.62
N SER A 31 -6.90 18.66 -4.90
CA SER A 31 -7.81 19.62 -5.55
C SER A 31 -8.46 19.03 -6.79
N VAL A 32 -9.65 19.52 -7.14
CA VAL A 32 -10.53 19.06 -8.24
C VAL A 32 -9.82 18.85 -9.59
N ASP A 33 -8.64 19.46 -9.79
CA ASP A 33 -7.81 19.39 -11.00
C ASP A 33 -6.60 18.43 -10.94
N ALA A 34 -6.45 17.61 -9.89
CA ALA A 34 -5.33 16.69 -9.79
C ALA A 34 -5.49 15.50 -10.77
N GLU A 35 -4.77 15.52 -11.88
CA GLU A 35 -4.79 14.45 -12.91
C GLU A 35 -4.22 13.09 -12.42
N GLY A 36 -3.67 13.04 -11.20
CA GLY A 36 -3.19 11.80 -10.58
C GLY A 36 -2.26 12.02 -9.39
N PRO A 37 -1.74 10.93 -8.79
CA PRO A 37 -0.80 11.02 -7.69
C PRO A 37 0.50 11.69 -8.11
N SER A 38 1.02 12.54 -7.22
CA SER A 38 2.35 13.13 -7.36
C SER A 38 3.44 12.05 -7.40
N THR A 39 4.59 12.39 -7.99
CA THR A 39 5.76 11.51 -8.00
C THR A 39 6.17 11.11 -6.58
N PHE A 40 6.12 12.06 -5.64
CA PHE A 40 6.38 11.79 -4.23
C PHE A 40 5.41 10.75 -3.65
N TYR A 41 4.11 10.87 -3.91
CA TYR A 41 3.11 9.90 -3.48
C TYR A 41 3.41 8.50 -4.03
N LYS A 42 3.75 8.40 -5.33
CA LYS A 42 4.07 7.10 -5.96
C LYS A 42 5.29 6.42 -5.32
N TYR A 43 6.30 7.19 -4.93
CA TYR A 43 7.48 6.63 -4.25
C TYR A 43 7.19 6.28 -2.79
N SER A 44 6.53 7.16 -2.05
CA SER A 44 6.19 6.90 -0.65
C SER A 44 5.22 5.72 -0.51
N SER A 45 4.24 5.60 -1.39
CA SER A 45 3.30 4.47 -1.40
C SER A 45 4.02 3.14 -1.64
N ARG A 46 5.02 3.11 -2.54
CA ARG A 46 5.84 1.91 -2.78
C ARG A 46 6.70 1.55 -1.57
N VAL A 47 7.31 2.52 -0.91
CA VAL A 47 8.11 2.29 0.31
C VAL A 47 7.23 1.73 1.43
N ILE A 48 6.07 2.35 1.68
CA ILE A 48 5.11 1.88 2.68
C ILE A 48 4.64 0.46 2.32
N SER A 49 4.38 0.20 1.05
CA SER A 49 3.95 -1.12 0.57
C SER A 49 4.98 -2.22 0.83
N VAL A 50 6.27 -1.93 0.63
CA VAL A 50 7.35 -2.87 0.99
C VAL A 50 7.36 -3.16 2.49
N ILE A 51 7.17 -2.12 3.33
CA ILE A 51 7.09 -2.29 4.79
C ILE A 51 5.89 -3.18 5.17
N LEU A 52 4.72 -2.96 4.57
CA LEU A 52 3.52 -3.78 4.81
C LEU A 52 3.74 -5.24 4.41
N ILE A 53 4.45 -5.50 3.31
CA ILE A 53 4.82 -6.85 2.87
C ILE A 53 5.74 -7.52 3.92
N VAL A 54 6.77 -6.82 4.39
CA VAL A 54 7.70 -7.35 5.40
C VAL A 54 6.99 -7.68 6.70
N ILE A 55 6.17 -6.76 7.22
CA ILE A 55 5.38 -6.98 8.45
C ILE A 55 4.38 -8.13 8.24
N GLY A 56 3.73 -8.18 7.08
CA GLY A 56 2.79 -9.24 6.73
C GLY A 56 3.45 -10.62 6.71
N MET A 57 4.65 -10.74 6.13
CA MET A 57 5.43 -11.99 6.14
C MET A 57 5.83 -12.40 7.57
N ILE A 58 6.35 -11.46 8.37
CA ILE A 58 6.72 -11.74 9.78
C ILE A 58 5.50 -12.27 10.55
N GLY A 59 4.35 -11.61 10.45
CA GLY A 59 3.13 -12.03 11.16
C GLY A 59 2.47 -13.31 10.62
N ILE A 60 2.88 -13.79 9.44
CA ILE A 60 2.52 -15.13 8.95
C ILE A 60 3.47 -16.15 9.54
N ILE A 61 4.79 -15.93 9.45
CA ILE A 61 5.83 -16.83 9.99
C ILE A 61 5.60 -17.06 11.49
N ASP A 62 5.38 -15.98 12.25
CA ASP A 62 5.09 -16.04 13.68
C ASP A 62 3.85 -16.85 14.03
N ALA A 63 2.85 -16.87 13.14
CA ALA A 63 1.63 -17.65 13.35
C ALA A 63 1.80 -19.17 13.12
N PHE A 64 2.95 -19.60 12.61
CA PHE A 64 3.29 -21.01 12.39
C PHE A 64 4.34 -21.56 13.38
N ASN A 65 4.93 -20.69 14.22
CA ASN A 65 5.82 -21.09 15.32
C ASN A 65 5.02 -21.29 16.61
#